data_AF-A0A7C7HZ60-F1
#
_entry.id   AF-A0A7C7HZ60-F1
#
_cell.length_a   1.000
_cell.length_b   1.000
_cell.length_c   1.000
_cell.angle_alpha   90.00
_cell.angle_beta   90.00
_cell.angle_gamma   90.00
#
_symmetry.space_group_name_H-M   'P 1'
#
loop_
_entity.id
_entity.type
_entity.pdbx_description
1 polymer ?
#
loop_
_entity_poly.entity_id
_entity_poly.type
_entity_poly.pdbx_seq_one_letter_code
_entity_poly.pdbx_strand_id
1 'polypeptide(L)'
;MEQRSLSALAVFAFLLLPSVLPAQGTANGEWHVYGGDAAHTRYTPLDQIDASNASDLEIVWRWNARNFGPNPFAQTQATPLMINGVLYATAGRRRSVVAIDPGTGETLWTWRMDEGERLQAAPRPNSGRGVAYWEDPDGNGRILVVTPGYHLVALDADTGYEVESFGEQGTVDLMEDHRARDGIDMVGSIGASSTAAVVGDVIVVGSAHHVGARPPSRVNTPGDVRGYDAATGNLLWTFHTIPEPGEL
;
A
#
# COMPACT_ATOMS: atom_id res chain seq x y z
N MET A 1 -48.04 34.24 53.86
CA MET A 1 -48.67 33.74 52.62
C MET A 1 -47.53 33.26 51.74
N GLU A 2 -47.25 31.96 51.79
CA GLU A 2 -46.11 31.32 51.11
C GLU A 2 -46.29 31.34 49.59
N GLN A 3 -45.27 31.76 48.86
CA GLN A 3 -45.23 31.69 47.41
C GLN A 3 -44.28 30.55 47.03
N ARG A 4 -44.85 29.41 46.64
CA ARG A 4 -44.11 28.23 46.16
C ARG A 4 -43.66 28.48 44.71
N SER A 5 -42.37 28.64 44.50
CA SER A 5 -41.77 28.64 43.15
C SER A 5 -41.65 27.21 42.63
N LEU A 6 -42.34 26.92 41.53
CA LEU A 6 -42.22 25.68 40.77
C LEU A 6 -40.96 25.74 39.90
N SER A 7 -39.96 24.93 40.20
CA SER A 7 -38.80 24.71 39.35
C SER A 7 -39.20 23.86 38.14
N ALA A 8 -39.22 24.46 36.94
CA ALA A 8 -39.39 23.74 35.69
C ALA A 8 -38.08 23.02 35.34
N LEU A 9 -38.11 21.69 35.37
CA LEU A 9 -37.01 20.83 34.93
C LEU A 9 -36.97 20.85 33.39
N ALA A 10 -36.00 21.54 32.79
CA ALA A 10 -35.79 21.51 31.35
C ALA A 10 -35.16 20.18 30.95
N VAL A 11 -35.95 19.30 30.32
CA VAL A 11 -35.45 18.07 29.69
C VAL A 11 -34.75 18.46 28.38
N PHE A 12 -33.42 18.45 28.37
CA PHE A 12 -32.64 18.55 27.13
C PHE A 12 -32.79 17.24 26.35
N ALA A 13 -33.64 17.25 25.33
CA ALA A 13 -33.67 16.18 24.33
C ALA A 13 -32.41 16.29 23.47
N PHE A 14 -31.45 15.38 23.67
CA PHE A 14 -30.35 15.18 22.73
C PHE A 14 -30.95 14.65 21.42
N LEU A 15 -31.08 15.52 20.42
CA LEU A 15 -31.32 15.11 19.05
C LEU A 15 -30.10 14.32 18.57
N LEU A 16 -30.23 12.99 18.53
CA LEU A 16 -29.32 12.12 17.78
C LEU A 16 -29.42 12.51 16.31
N LEU A 17 -28.52 13.39 15.86
CA LEU A 17 -28.32 13.61 14.44
C LEU A 17 -27.87 12.26 13.84
N PRO A 18 -28.52 11.76 12.77
CA PRO A 18 -28.03 10.58 12.10
C PRO A 18 -26.61 10.89 11.61
N SER A 19 -25.64 10.10 12.08
CA SER A 19 -24.28 10.12 11.56
C SER A 19 -24.40 9.88 10.07
N VAL A 20 -24.12 10.89 9.25
CA VAL A 20 -23.91 10.68 7.81
C VAL A 20 -22.67 9.81 7.73
N LEU A 21 -22.86 8.51 7.53
CA LEU A 21 -21.75 7.62 7.20
C LEU A 21 -21.11 8.20 5.95
N PRO A 22 -19.78 8.40 5.91
CA PRO A 22 -19.11 8.84 4.70
C PRO A 22 -19.55 7.93 3.54
N ALA A 23 -19.88 8.54 2.40
CA ALA A 23 -20.26 7.81 1.21
C ALA A 23 -19.18 6.76 0.92
N GLN A 24 -19.59 5.49 0.81
CA GLN A 24 -18.69 4.40 0.46
C GLN A 24 -18.25 4.55 -1.01
N GLY A 25 -17.01 4.16 -1.30
CA GLY A 25 -16.42 4.22 -2.63
C GLY A 25 -15.31 5.25 -2.80
N THR A 26 -14.78 5.31 -4.01
CA THR A 26 -13.70 6.21 -4.41
C THR A 26 -14.11 7.69 -4.39
N ALA A 27 -13.19 8.57 -3.96
CA ALA A 27 -13.40 10.01 -4.03
C ALA A 27 -13.21 10.50 -5.47
N ASN A 28 -14.22 11.15 -6.05
CA ASN A 28 -14.20 11.64 -7.45
C ASN A 28 -13.85 10.56 -8.49
N GLY A 29 -14.06 9.29 -8.18
CA GLY A 29 -13.67 8.17 -9.04
C GLY A 29 -12.19 7.77 -8.99
N GLU A 30 -11.37 8.49 -8.23
CA GLU A 30 -9.93 8.21 -8.09
C GLU A 30 -9.64 7.07 -7.10
N TRP A 31 -8.65 6.24 -7.43
CA TRP A 31 -8.32 5.01 -6.72
C TRP A 31 -7.07 5.23 -5.85
N HIS A 32 -7.23 5.91 -4.71
CA HIS A 32 -6.10 6.34 -3.87
C HIS A 32 -5.46 5.22 -3.04
N VAL A 33 -6.19 4.13 -2.78
CA VAL A 33 -5.71 2.98 -2.01
C VAL A 33 -6.06 1.68 -2.71
N TYR A 34 -5.31 0.61 -2.47
CA TYR A 34 -5.48 -0.69 -3.15
C TYR A 34 -6.95 -1.22 -3.17
N GLY A 35 -7.71 -0.95 -2.11
CA GLY A 35 -9.11 -1.35 -1.96
C GLY A 35 -10.16 -0.41 -2.56
N GLY A 36 -9.76 0.72 -3.18
CA GLY A 36 -10.65 1.77 -3.67
C GLY A 36 -10.98 2.80 -2.59
N ASP A 37 -11.36 2.34 -1.40
CA ASP A 37 -11.57 3.16 -0.21
C ASP A 37 -10.97 2.49 1.04
N ALA A 38 -10.99 3.20 2.18
CA ALA A 38 -10.47 2.70 3.45
C ALA A 38 -11.21 1.43 3.96
N ALA A 39 -12.44 1.20 3.52
CA ALA A 39 -13.22 0.00 3.84
C ALA A 39 -12.97 -1.16 2.85
N HIS A 40 -12.13 -0.95 1.84
CA HIS A 40 -11.83 -1.89 0.77
C HIS A 40 -13.08 -2.37 0.00
N THR A 41 -14.06 -1.49 -0.22
CA THR A 41 -15.32 -1.85 -0.91
C THR A 41 -15.12 -2.16 -2.40
N ARG A 42 -14.04 -1.66 -3.01
CA ARG A 42 -13.77 -1.71 -4.46
C ARG A 42 -14.92 -1.14 -5.30
N TYR A 43 -15.58 -0.11 -4.77
CA TYR A 43 -16.72 0.56 -5.38
C TYR A 43 -16.34 1.95 -5.87
N THR A 44 -16.90 2.37 -7.01
CA THR A 44 -16.83 3.75 -7.51
C THR A 44 -18.25 4.28 -7.70
N PRO A 45 -18.54 5.53 -7.29
CA PRO A 45 -19.84 6.16 -7.55
C PRO A 45 -19.98 6.64 -8.99
N LEU A 46 -18.95 6.55 -9.83
CA LEU A 46 -19.04 6.92 -11.25
C LEU A 46 -20.02 6.02 -12.00
N ASP A 47 -20.88 6.62 -12.82
CA ASP A 47 -21.99 5.97 -13.51
C ASP A 47 -22.01 6.20 -15.03
N GLN A 48 -20.96 6.83 -15.59
CA GLN A 48 -20.84 7.03 -17.04
C GLN A 48 -20.91 5.71 -17.83
N ILE A 49 -20.36 4.63 -17.27
CA ILE A 49 -20.43 3.28 -17.82
C ILE A 49 -21.37 2.46 -16.94
N ASP A 50 -22.43 1.94 -17.54
CA ASP A 50 -23.44 1.14 -16.86
C ASP A 50 -23.89 -0.06 -17.72
N ALA A 51 -24.88 -0.82 -17.23
CA ALA A 51 -25.37 -2.00 -17.92
C ALA A 51 -26.01 -1.71 -19.29
N SER A 52 -26.41 -0.47 -19.56
CA SER A 52 -27.03 -0.06 -20.83
C SER A 52 -26.02 0.23 -21.93
N ASN A 53 -24.76 0.57 -21.59
CA ASN A 53 -23.74 0.96 -22.56
C ASN A 53 -22.41 0.17 -22.46
N ALA A 54 -22.27 -0.75 -21.50
CA ALA A 54 -21.03 -1.54 -21.34
C ALA A 54 -20.65 -2.36 -22.60
N SER A 55 -21.59 -2.66 -23.49
CA SER A 55 -21.32 -3.32 -24.77
C SER A 55 -20.54 -2.45 -25.76
N ASP A 56 -20.52 -1.14 -25.56
CA ASP A 56 -19.96 -0.17 -26.50
C ASP A 56 -18.50 0.19 -26.15
N LEU A 57 -17.94 -0.46 -25.13
CA LEU A 57 -16.57 -0.23 -24.69
C LEU A 57 -15.55 -0.65 -25.75
N GLU A 58 -14.64 0.27 -26.05
CA GLU A 58 -13.49 0.03 -26.90
C GLU A 58 -12.17 0.27 -26.15
N ILE A 59 -11.09 -0.29 -26.69
CA ILE A 59 -9.77 -0.11 -26.10
C ILE A 59 -9.22 1.24 -26.57
N VAL A 60 -9.13 2.19 -25.63
CA VAL A 60 -8.59 3.54 -25.90
C VAL A 60 -7.07 3.55 -26.05
N TRP A 61 -6.34 2.73 -25.30
CA TRP A 61 -4.89 2.55 -25.43
C TRP A 61 -4.43 1.22 -24.80
N ARG A 62 -3.18 0.84 -25.07
CA ARG A 62 -2.52 -0.31 -24.41
C ARG A 62 -1.11 0.07 -23.97
N TRP A 63 -0.82 -0.09 -22.69
CA TRP A 63 0.52 0.07 -22.13
C TRP A 63 1.24 -1.29 -22.05
N ASN A 64 2.56 -1.32 -22.31
CA ASN A 64 3.30 -2.57 -22.48
C ASN A 64 4.39 -2.78 -21.42
N ALA A 65 4.15 -3.73 -20.50
CA ALA A 65 5.05 -4.10 -19.42
C ALA A 65 6.21 -5.05 -19.82
N ARG A 66 6.36 -5.43 -21.10
CA ARG A 66 7.27 -6.52 -21.51
C ARG A 66 8.75 -6.23 -21.26
N ASN A 67 9.15 -4.96 -21.17
CA ASN A 67 10.54 -4.56 -20.98
C ASN A 67 10.95 -4.36 -19.50
N PHE A 68 10.11 -4.75 -18.54
CA PHE A 68 10.37 -4.59 -17.09
C PHE A 68 10.92 -5.87 -16.44
N GLY A 69 11.91 -6.48 -17.08
CA GLY A 69 12.55 -7.70 -16.59
C GLY A 69 13.26 -8.47 -17.69
N PRO A 70 14.00 -9.53 -17.33
CA PRO A 70 14.77 -10.32 -18.30
C PRO A 70 13.87 -11.09 -19.29
N ASN A 71 12.60 -11.32 -18.94
CA ASN A 71 11.62 -11.97 -19.79
C ASN A 71 10.24 -11.31 -19.57
N PRO A 72 9.37 -11.28 -20.60
CA PRO A 72 7.98 -10.89 -20.44
C PRO A 72 7.29 -11.61 -19.27
N PHE A 73 6.53 -10.85 -18.48
CA PHE A 73 5.78 -11.38 -17.35
C PHE A 73 4.30 -11.08 -17.51
N ALA A 74 3.49 -12.13 -17.64
CA ALA A 74 2.06 -12.01 -17.94
C ALA A 74 1.15 -12.19 -16.70
N GLN A 75 1.70 -12.60 -15.55
CA GLN A 75 0.92 -12.89 -14.33
C GLN A 75 0.89 -11.70 -13.37
N THR A 76 0.71 -10.48 -13.89
CA THR A 76 0.61 -9.29 -13.02
C THR A 76 -0.63 -9.38 -12.12
N GLN A 77 -0.47 -8.96 -10.88
CA GLN A 77 -1.54 -8.81 -9.89
C GLN A 77 -1.71 -7.35 -9.45
N ALA A 78 -1.07 -6.42 -10.17
CA ALA A 78 -1.09 -5.01 -9.83
C ALA A 78 -2.50 -4.45 -9.96
N THR A 79 -2.97 -3.77 -8.91
CA THR A 79 -4.07 -2.81 -9.01
C THR A 79 -3.45 -1.43 -9.13
N PRO A 80 -3.57 -0.74 -10.29
CA PRO A 80 -3.10 0.62 -10.44
C PRO A 80 -3.82 1.56 -9.45
N LEU A 81 -3.09 2.52 -8.89
CA LEU A 81 -3.69 3.67 -8.21
C LEU A 81 -3.91 4.78 -9.23
N MET A 82 -5.00 5.53 -9.09
CA MET A 82 -5.28 6.76 -9.85
C MET A 82 -5.32 7.87 -8.83
N ILE A 83 -4.35 8.79 -8.86
CA ILE A 83 -4.21 9.87 -7.88
C ILE A 83 -3.81 11.13 -8.63
N ASN A 84 -4.57 12.22 -8.42
CA ASN A 84 -4.30 13.53 -9.00
C ASN A 84 -4.10 13.46 -10.53
N GLY A 85 -4.92 12.65 -11.22
CA GLY A 85 -4.83 12.50 -12.67
C GLY A 85 -3.76 11.56 -13.20
N VAL A 86 -3.00 10.85 -12.34
CA VAL A 86 -1.90 9.97 -12.77
C VAL A 86 -2.13 8.52 -12.32
N LEU A 87 -1.82 7.56 -13.20
CA LEU A 87 -1.84 6.14 -12.88
C LEU A 87 -0.48 5.66 -12.37
N TYR A 88 -0.46 5.06 -11.18
CA TYR A 88 0.73 4.45 -10.60
C TYR A 88 0.57 2.94 -10.47
N ALA A 89 1.52 2.17 -10.98
CA ALA A 89 1.47 0.72 -10.92
C ALA A 89 2.86 0.09 -10.81
N THR A 90 2.88 -1.18 -10.40
CA THR A 90 4.07 -2.02 -10.52
C THR A 90 4.08 -2.80 -11.83
N ALA A 91 5.25 -2.95 -12.44
CA ALA A 91 5.45 -3.61 -13.72
C ALA A 91 6.54 -4.70 -13.67
N GLY A 92 6.27 -5.77 -14.42
CA GLY A 92 7.25 -6.81 -14.73
C GLY A 92 7.74 -7.64 -13.53
N ARG A 93 8.78 -8.45 -13.76
CA ARG A 93 9.33 -9.36 -12.73
C ARG A 93 10.12 -8.64 -11.64
N ARG A 94 10.67 -7.47 -11.98
CA ARG A 94 11.51 -6.66 -11.08
C ARG A 94 10.70 -5.75 -10.16
N ARG A 95 9.36 -5.76 -10.23
CA ARG A 95 8.49 -4.83 -9.48
C ARG A 95 8.94 -3.39 -9.67
N SER A 96 9.18 -3.03 -10.93
CA SER A 96 9.47 -1.64 -11.27
C SER A 96 8.21 -0.80 -11.06
N VAL A 97 8.35 0.44 -10.62
CA VAL A 97 7.22 1.35 -10.47
C VAL A 97 7.11 2.18 -11.74
N VAL A 98 5.90 2.42 -12.20
CA VAL A 98 5.61 3.24 -13.39
C VAL A 98 4.52 4.24 -13.07
N ALA A 99 4.70 5.47 -13.55
CA ALA A 99 3.65 6.46 -13.66
C ALA A 99 3.22 6.60 -15.11
N ILE A 100 1.91 6.65 -15.33
CA ILE A 100 1.29 6.62 -16.65
C ILE A 100 0.21 7.68 -16.72
N ASP A 101 0.17 8.43 -17.83
CA ASP A 101 -0.95 9.29 -18.16
C ASP A 101 -2.18 8.45 -18.53
N PRO A 102 -3.31 8.55 -17.80
CA PRO A 102 -4.49 7.71 -18.02
C PRO A 102 -5.23 8.02 -19.32
N GLY A 103 -5.07 9.21 -19.89
CA GLY A 103 -5.76 9.62 -21.13
C GLY A 103 -5.11 9.04 -22.39
N THR A 104 -3.78 8.93 -22.37
CA THR A 104 -2.96 8.60 -23.55
C THR A 104 -2.22 7.26 -23.42
N GLY A 105 -1.98 6.80 -22.19
CA GLY A 105 -1.10 5.67 -21.91
C GLY A 105 0.39 6.01 -21.98
N GLU A 106 0.77 7.30 -22.04
CA GLU A 106 2.16 7.75 -21.99
C GLU A 106 2.81 7.36 -20.67
N THR A 107 4.06 6.89 -20.71
CA THR A 107 4.84 6.65 -19.48
C THR A 107 5.51 7.93 -19.06
N LEU A 108 5.14 8.45 -17.90
CA LEU A 108 5.67 9.71 -17.36
C LEU A 108 7.05 9.49 -16.75
N TRP A 109 7.17 8.48 -15.88
CA TRP A 109 8.43 8.05 -15.30
C TRP A 109 8.41 6.56 -14.95
N THR A 110 9.60 6.01 -14.76
CA THR A 110 9.79 4.63 -14.32
C THR A 110 10.90 4.55 -13.29
N TRP A 111 10.73 3.71 -12.28
CA TRP A 111 11.74 3.44 -11.26
C TRP A 111 11.98 1.93 -11.10
N ARG A 112 13.23 1.55 -10.78
CA ARG A 112 13.57 0.18 -10.38
C ARG A 112 14.71 0.20 -9.35
N MET A 113 14.68 -0.75 -8.42
CA MET A 113 15.84 -1.08 -7.59
C MET A 113 16.67 -2.20 -8.24
N ASP A 114 17.99 -2.15 -8.04
CA ASP A 114 18.86 -3.30 -8.30
C ASP A 114 19.21 -3.99 -6.98
N GLU A 115 18.51 -5.07 -6.66
CA GLU A 115 18.63 -5.74 -5.36
C GLU A 115 19.61 -6.91 -5.38
N GLY A 116 20.31 -7.13 -6.50
CA GLY A 116 21.31 -8.19 -6.66
C GLY A 116 20.81 -9.56 -6.18
N GLU A 117 21.53 -10.15 -5.22
CA GLU A 117 21.23 -11.45 -4.63
C GLU A 117 19.88 -11.49 -3.91
N ARG A 118 19.45 -10.39 -3.27
CA ARG A 118 18.16 -10.36 -2.56
C ARG A 118 16.97 -10.56 -3.49
N LEU A 119 17.01 -10.04 -4.72
CA LEU A 119 15.99 -10.32 -5.73
C LEU A 119 16.01 -11.79 -6.16
N GLN A 120 17.20 -12.38 -6.33
CA GLN A 120 17.32 -13.79 -6.76
C GLN A 120 16.82 -14.76 -5.69
N ALA A 121 17.07 -14.45 -4.42
CA ALA A 121 16.64 -15.24 -3.28
C ALA A 121 15.19 -14.97 -2.87
N ALA A 122 14.60 -13.83 -3.27
CA ALA A 122 13.30 -13.35 -2.79
C ALA A 122 12.23 -14.46 -2.79
N PRO A 123 11.51 -14.67 -1.67
CA PRO A 123 10.46 -15.70 -1.59
C PRO A 123 9.21 -15.30 -2.39
N ARG A 124 9.09 -14.01 -2.68
CA ARG A 124 8.00 -13.38 -3.45
C ARG A 124 8.59 -12.55 -4.60
N PRO A 125 9.27 -13.19 -5.56
CA PRO A 125 9.69 -12.49 -6.76
C PRO A 125 8.43 -12.08 -7.55
N ASN A 126 8.57 -11.21 -8.55
CA ASN A 126 7.52 -10.72 -9.45
C ASN A 126 6.88 -9.37 -9.06
N SER A 127 5.92 -8.93 -9.88
CA SER A 127 5.31 -7.60 -9.88
C SER A 127 4.69 -7.16 -8.57
N GLY A 128 4.36 -8.08 -7.65
CA GLY A 128 3.56 -7.72 -6.49
C GLY A 128 2.14 -7.27 -6.89
N ARG A 129 1.47 -6.55 -5.98
CA ARG A 129 0.07 -6.15 -6.08
C ARG A 129 -0.17 -4.66 -6.36
N GLY A 130 0.90 -3.90 -6.57
CA GLY A 130 0.84 -2.46 -6.82
C GLY A 130 1.71 -1.68 -5.85
N VAL A 131 1.39 -0.40 -5.73
CA VAL A 131 2.02 0.56 -4.82
C VAL A 131 1.03 1.03 -3.76
N ALA A 132 1.51 1.76 -2.76
CA ALA A 132 0.70 2.57 -1.86
C ALA A 132 1.04 4.06 -2.06
N TYR A 133 0.24 4.93 -1.45
CA TYR A 133 0.42 6.38 -1.54
C TYR A 133 0.28 7.02 -0.17
N TRP A 134 1.07 8.06 0.06
CA TRP A 134 0.94 8.98 1.19
C TRP A 134 1.24 10.40 0.69
N GLU A 135 0.62 11.40 1.29
CA GLU A 135 0.86 12.81 1.00
C GLU A 135 1.16 13.51 2.32
N ASP A 136 2.18 14.38 2.33
CA ASP A 136 2.47 15.20 3.50
C ASP A 136 1.49 16.39 3.62
N PRO A 137 1.48 17.12 4.76
CA PRO A 137 0.59 18.27 4.94
C PRO A 137 0.81 19.43 3.95
N ASP A 138 1.96 19.47 3.28
CA ASP A 138 2.30 20.49 2.28
C ASP A 138 1.88 20.06 0.86
N GLY A 139 1.32 18.85 0.69
CA GLY A 139 0.85 18.33 -0.58
C GLY A 139 1.92 17.55 -1.37
N ASN A 140 3.05 17.20 -0.76
CA ASN A 140 4.09 16.43 -1.44
C ASN A 140 3.73 14.94 -1.41
N GLY A 141 3.30 14.42 -2.56
CA GLY A 141 2.88 13.04 -2.73
C GLY A 141 4.05 12.05 -2.81
N ARG A 142 3.88 10.88 -2.22
CA ARG A 142 4.86 9.79 -2.21
C ARG A 142 4.23 8.49 -2.68
N ILE A 143 4.86 7.85 -3.65
CA ILE A 143 4.57 6.47 -4.06
C ILE A 143 5.44 5.53 -3.25
N LEU A 144 4.80 4.61 -2.53
CA LEU A 144 5.42 3.67 -1.63
C LEU A 144 5.42 2.27 -2.25
N VAL A 145 6.58 1.62 -2.32
CA VAL A 145 6.70 0.26 -2.84
C VAL A 145 7.50 -0.62 -1.89
N VAL A 146 7.00 -1.82 -1.62
CA VAL A 146 7.80 -2.87 -0.98
C VAL A 146 8.40 -3.74 -2.07
N THR A 147 9.73 -3.74 -2.19
CA THR A 147 10.46 -4.45 -3.24
C THR A 147 10.53 -5.97 -3.00
N PRO A 148 10.83 -6.79 -4.04
CA PRO A 148 11.01 -8.23 -3.88
C PRO A 148 12.03 -8.62 -2.83
N GLY A 149 13.16 -7.90 -2.77
CA GLY A 149 14.21 -8.09 -1.76
C GLY A 149 13.85 -7.57 -0.38
N TYR A 150 12.64 -7.09 -0.14
CA TYR A 150 12.13 -6.64 1.17
C TYR A 150 12.73 -5.30 1.64
N HIS A 151 12.73 -4.32 0.73
CA HIS A 151 12.95 -2.91 1.07
C HIS A 151 11.62 -2.15 0.95
N LEU A 152 11.37 -1.18 1.83
CA LEU A 152 10.31 -0.18 1.66
C LEU A 152 10.94 1.07 1.06
N VAL A 153 10.50 1.46 -0.13
CA VAL A 153 11.02 2.63 -0.84
C VAL A 153 9.93 3.69 -0.97
N ALA A 154 10.30 4.94 -0.73
CA ALA A 154 9.46 6.10 -0.98
C ALA A 154 9.98 6.87 -2.20
N LEU A 155 9.10 7.06 -3.18
CA LEU A 155 9.37 7.81 -4.41
C LEU A 155 8.52 9.07 -4.43
N ASP A 156 9.09 10.19 -4.84
CA ASP A 156 8.34 11.39 -5.18
C ASP A 156 7.34 11.07 -6.30
N ALA A 157 6.06 11.43 -6.11
CA ALA A 157 5.00 11.02 -7.02
C ALA A 157 5.14 11.64 -8.42
N ASP A 158 5.68 12.86 -8.52
CA ASP A 158 5.77 13.59 -9.78
C ASP A 158 6.99 13.19 -10.61
N THR A 159 8.11 12.88 -9.95
CA THR A 159 9.41 12.63 -10.59
C THR A 159 9.84 11.17 -10.58
N GLY A 160 9.35 10.38 -9.64
CA GLY A 160 9.78 9.00 -9.42
C GLY A 160 11.17 8.87 -8.78
N TYR A 161 11.78 9.98 -8.33
CA TYR A 161 13.03 9.93 -7.58
C TYR A 161 12.80 9.50 -6.14
N GLU A 162 13.79 8.81 -5.57
CA GLU A 162 13.80 8.46 -4.16
C GLU A 162 13.70 9.70 -3.27
N VAL A 163 12.82 9.67 -2.27
CA VAL A 163 12.69 10.76 -1.30
C VAL A 163 13.84 10.67 -0.30
N GLU A 164 14.90 11.45 -0.50
CA GLU A 164 16.16 11.33 0.26
C GLU A 164 15.99 11.35 1.79
N SER A 165 14.98 12.06 2.31
CA SER A 165 14.71 12.16 3.74
C SER A 165 14.01 10.94 4.36
N PHE A 166 13.65 9.94 3.56
CA PHE A 166 12.95 8.75 4.00
C PHE A 166 13.94 7.58 4.18
N GLY A 167 14.06 7.06 5.40
CA GLY A 167 15.03 6.01 5.73
C GLY A 167 16.46 6.41 5.37
N GLU A 168 17.20 5.48 4.78
CA GLU A 168 18.49 5.75 4.15
C GLU A 168 18.29 6.04 2.67
N GLN A 169 18.36 7.32 2.28
CA GLN A 169 18.30 7.77 0.88
C GLN A 169 17.05 7.27 0.13
N GLY A 170 15.88 7.38 0.77
CA GLY A 170 14.58 6.95 0.23
C GLY A 170 14.22 5.49 0.49
N THR A 171 15.05 4.74 1.22
CA THR A 171 14.88 3.31 1.44
C THR A 171 14.95 2.93 2.91
N VAL A 172 14.04 2.06 3.35
CA VAL A 172 14.11 1.35 4.63
C VAL A 172 14.34 -0.12 4.33
N ASP A 173 15.42 -0.70 4.87
CA ASP A 173 15.62 -2.15 4.81
C ASP A 173 14.70 -2.85 5.81
N LEU A 174 13.69 -3.56 5.31
CA LEU A 174 12.74 -4.27 6.17
C LEU A 174 13.34 -5.56 6.74
N MET A 175 14.59 -5.93 6.45
CA MET A 175 15.26 -6.97 7.23
C MET A 175 15.95 -6.41 8.48
N GLU A 176 16.29 -5.13 8.49
CA GLU A 176 16.88 -4.47 9.65
C GLU A 176 15.89 -4.44 10.81
N ASP A 177 16.40 -4.71 12.02
CA ASP A 177 15.66 -4.83 13.28
C ASP A 177 14.45 -5.79 13.26
N HIS A 178 14.34 -6.62 12.22
CA HIS A 178 13.38 -7.70 12.21
C HIS A 178 14.00 -8.89 12.92
N ARG A 179 13.27 -9.48 13.88
CA ARG A 179 13.76 -10.67 14.56
C ARG A 179 13.94 -11.83 13.57
N ALA A 180 15.11 -12.44 13.62
CA ALA A 180 15.43 -13.70 12.95
C ALA A 180 15.37 -14.85 13.98
N ARG A 181 15.29 -16.09 13.49
CA ARG A 181 15.49 -17.28 14.33
C ARG A 181 16.92 -17.76 14.19
N ASP A 182 17.47 -18.32 15.26
CA ASP A 182 18.85 -18.82 15.27
C ASP A 182 19.14 -19.75 14.10
N GLY A 183 20.20 -19.42 13.34
CA GLY A 183 20.67 -20.21 12.20
C GLY A 183 19.83 -20.08 10.93
N ILE A 184 18.87 -19.16 10.88
CA ILE A 184 18.07 -18.88 9.67
C ILE A 184 18.48 -17.53 9.08
N ASP A 185 18.91 -17.57 7.82
CA ASP A 185 19.11 -16.36 7.03
C ASP A 185 17.77 -15.70 6.70
N MET A 186 17.69 -14.39 6.91
CA MET A 186 16.53 -13.59 6.54
C MET A 186 16.41 -13.45 5.02
N VAL A 187 17.54 -13.39 4.33
CA VAL A 187 17.56 -13.32 2.87
C VAL A 187 16.94 -14.59 2.31
N GLY A 188 15.87 -14.41 1.53
CA GLY A 188 15.10 -15.50 0.93
C GLY A 188 14.05 -16.13 1.84
N SER A 189 14.09 -15.95 3.18
CA SER A 189 13.06 -16.51 4.06
C SER A 189 11.84 -15.60 4.22
N ILE A 190 12.02 -14.29 4.13
CA ILE A 190 10.97 -13.27 4.27
C ILE A 190 10.95 -12.30 3.08
N GLY A 191 9.78 -11.74 2.80
CA GLY A 191 9.56 -10.77 1.73
C GLY A 191 8.16 -10.19 1.78
N ALA A 192 7.70 -9.60 0.67
CA ALA A 192 6.31 -9.16 0.53
C ALA A 192 5.84 -9.24 -0.94
N SER A 193 4.54 -9.44 -1.12
CA SER A 193 3.87 -9.28 -2.42
C SER A 193 2.65 -8.35 -2.35
N SER A 194 2.14 -8.05 -1.15
CA SER A 194 1.06 -7.07 -0.95
C SER A 194 1.61 -5.66 -0.93
N THR A 195 0.76 -4.68 -1.25
CA THR A 195 1.07 -3.26 -1.02
C THR A 195 1.16 -3.00 0.48
N ALA A 196 1.90 -1.96 0.88
CA ALA A 196 1.73 -1.42 2.22
C ALA A 196 0.31 -0.87 2.39
N ALA A 197 -0.16 -0.77 3.63
CA ALA A 197 -1.32 0.04 3.98
C ALA A 197 -0.83 1.34 4.60
N VAL A 198 -1.48 2.46 4.29
CA VAL A 198 -1.17 3.76 4.89
C VAL A 198 -2.37 4.18 5.72
N VAL A 199 -2.16 4.45 7.01
CA VAL A 199 -3.20 4.85 7.96
C VAL A 199 -2.72 6.09 8.69
N GLY A 200 -3.25 7.26 8.30
CA GLY A 200 -2.66 8.54 8.69
C GLY A 200 -1.19 8.60 8.26
N ASP A 201 -0.30 8.94 9.18
CA ASP A 201 1.14 9.02 8.94
C ASP A 201 1.90 7.72 9.22
N VAL A 202 1.20 6.58 9.22
CA VAL A 202 1.79 5.26 9.49
C VAL A 202 1.68 4.35 8.28
N ILE A 203 2.83 3.92 7.77
CA ILE A 203 2.96 2.86 6.77
C ILE A 203 2.99 1.52 7.50
N VAL A 204 1.97 0.70 7.29
CA VAL A 204 1.87 -0.65 7.83
C VAL A 204 2.35 -1.66 6.80
N VAL A 205 3.43 -2.35 7.14
CA VAL A 205 4.07 -3.36 6.29
C VAL A 205 3.97 -4.73 6.95
N GLY A 206 3.37 -5.67 6.23
CA GLY A 206 3.37 -7.07 6.60
C GLY A 206 4.55 -7.84 6.02
N SER A 207 4.44 -9.15 6.06
CA SER A 207 5.45 -10.08 5.56
C SER A 207 4.82 -11.24 4.82
N ALA A 208 5.63 -11.90 4.00
CA ALA A 208 5.26 -13.04 3.20
C ALA A 208 6.47 -13.95 3.00
N HIS A 209 6.31 -15.23 3.28
CA HIS A 209 7.33 -16.26 3.09
C HIS A 209 7.13 -16.98 1.75
N HIS A 210 7.96 -17.98 1.45
CA HIS A 210 7.83 -18.79 0.23
C HIS A 210 6.40 -19.27 -0.02
N VAL A 211 6.03 -19.35 -1.31
CA VAL A 211 4.69 -19.76 -1.73
C VAL A 211 4.40 -21.18 -1.24
N GLY A 212 3.32 -21.33 -0.50
CA GLY A 212 2.89 -22.61 0.08
C GLY A 212 2.31 -22.42 1.48
N ALA A 213 1.41 -23.30 1.88
CA ALA A 213 0.71 -23.18 3.17
C ALA A 213 1.57 -23.62 4.39
N ARG A 214 2.84 -23.98 4.19
CA ARG A 214 3.70 -24.53 5.24
C ARG A 214 5.12 -23.98 5.11
N PRO A 215 5.57 -23.15 6.07
CA PRO A 215 6.98 -22.88 6.24
C PRO A 215 7.73 -24.23 6.32
N PRO A 216 8.92 -24.34 5.71
CA PRO A 216 9.69 -25.60 5.71
C PRO A 216 10.06 -26.05 7.13
N SER A 217 10.05 -25.12 8.09
CA SER A 217 10.36 -25.39 9.49
C SER A 217 9.53 -24.52 10.45
N ARG A 218 9.32 -25.04 11.66
CA ARG A 218 8.78 -24.28 12.80
C ARG A 218 9.73 -23.18 13.29
N VAL A 219 11.01 -23.26 12.92
CA VAL A 219 12.03 -22.24 13.25
C VAL A 219 12.20 -21.19 12.15
N ASN A 220 11.26 -21.03 11.21
CA ASN A 220 11.37 -19.99 10.18
C ASN A 220 11.27 -18.57 10.77
N THR A 221 11.80 -17.57 10.05
CA THR A 221 11.65 -16.14 10.40
C THR A 221 10.16 -15.80 10.62
N PRO A 222 9.76 -15.25 11.79
CA PRO A 222 8.38 -14.87 12.06
C PRO A 222 7.89 -13.84 11.05
N GLY A 223 6.58 -13.86 10.78
CA GLY A 223 5.97 -12.87 9.90
C GLY A 223 5.36 -11.74 10.69
N ASP A 224 6.16 -10.83 11.23
CA ASP A 224 5.64 -9.73 12.03
C ASP A 224 5.05 -8.62 11.15
N VAL A 225 4.20 -7.79 11.76
CA VAL A 225 3.64 -6.60 11.12
C VAL A 225 4.31 -5.39 11.77
N ARG A 226 4.80 -4.45 10.96
CA ARG A 226 5.51 -3.27 11.45
C ARG A 226 4.92 -1.99 10.91
N GLY A 227 4.90 -0.96 11.75
CA GLY A 227 4.48 0.38 11.40
C GLY A 227 5.67 1.30 11.29
N TYR A 228 5.74 2.06 10.21
CA TYR A 228 6.79 3.04 9.94
C TYR A 228 6.18 4.43 9.80
N ASP A 229 6.89 5.45 10.25
CA ASP A 229 6.54 6.84 10.00
C ASP A 229 6.57 7.12 8.49
N ALA A 230 5.49 7.68 7.95
CA ALA A 230 5.36 7.89 6.51
C ALA A 230 6.26 9.02 5.97
N ALA A 231 6.60 9.99 6.82
CA ALA A 231 7.46 11.11 6.49
C ALA A 231 8.94 10.73 6.56
N THR A 232 9.35 9.92 7.53
CA THR A 232 10.77 9.64 7.79
C THR A 232 11.20 8.20 7.54
N GLY A 233 10.28 7.24 7.47
CA GLY A 233 10.60 5.82 7.37
C GLY A 233 11.06 5.18 8.68
N ASN A 234 11.04 5.91 9.81
CA ASN A 234 11.44 5.37 11.10
C ASN A 234 10.47 4.29 11.58
N LEU A 235 10.99 3.20 12.17
CA LEU A 235 10.17 2.18 12.82
C LEU A 235 9.46 2.78 14.04
N LEU A 236 8.13 2.72 14.08
CA LEU A 236 7.31 3.20 15.18
C LEU A 236 6.92 2.09 16.15
N TRP A 237 6.58 0.92 15.61
CA TRP A 237 6.14 -0.23 16.39
C TRP A 237 6.27 -1.53 15.61
N THR A 238 6.34 -2.63 16.36
CA THR A 238 6.28 -4.01 15.85
C THR A 238 5.14 -4.74 16.55
N PHE A 239 4.29 -5.38 15.77
CA PHE A 239 3.29 -6.33 16.24
C PHE A 239 3.78 -7.75 15.97
N HIS A 240 4.08 -8.47 17.05
CA HIS A 240 4.51 -9.86 16.99
C HIS A 240 3.34 -10.79 16.67
N THR A 241 3.40 -11.47 15.52
CA THR A 241 2.33 -12.43 15.13
C THR A 241 2.46 -13.77 15.83
N ILE A 242 3.66 -14.06 16.34
CA ILE A 242 3.95 -15.18 17.23
C ILE A 242 4.51 -14.57 18.52
N PRO A 243 3.86 -14.74 19.69
CA PRO A 243 4.31 -14.13 20.93
C PRO A 243 5.65 -14.73 21.40
N GLU A 244 6.49 -13.90 22.01
CA GLU A 244 7.64 -14.35 22.78
C GLU A 244 7.26 -14.70 24.22
N PRO A 245 8.11 -15.46 24.94
CA PRO A 245 7.90 -15.69 26.37
C PRO A 245 7.72 -14.35 27.12
N GLY A 246 6.53 -14.12 27.68
CA GLY A 246 6.20 -12.91 28.43
C GLY A 246 5.35 -11.88 27.68
N GLU A 247 5.06 -12.10 26.39
CA GLU A 247 4.15 -11.28 25.60
C GLU A 247 2.71 -11.82 25.66
N LEU A 248 1.72 -10.93 25.53
CA LEU A 248 0.28 -11.23 25.52
C LEU A 248 -0.29 -11.21 24.10
#